data_AF-A0A2V9QIE8-F1
#
_entry.id   AF-A0A2V9QIE8-F1
#
_cell.length_a   1.000
_cell.length_b   1.000
_cell.length_c   1.000
_cell.angle_alpha   90.00
_cell.angle_beta   90.00
_cell.angle_gamma   90.00
#
_symmetry.space_group_name_H-M   'P 1'
#
loop_
_entity.id
_entity.type
_entity.pdbx_description
1 polymer ?
#
loop_
_entity_poly.entity_id
_entity_poly.type
_entity_poly.pdbx_seq_one_letter_code
_entity_poly.pdbx_strand_id
1 'polypeptide(L)'
;MATESLKLWTRESQTLAPKPSEVKEAEDDKLRLKPDLETSRRLAWRFLLPNPHLGRVAYLGPASGTLPRALREFCDSLTTIAPARPAVHAADSAPVFDLVVLHSRSRADAARASAFLRPRGVLYWEIEPINGLFLRRDIRRDRQKERWRPPLIRDPIAMLQQLGLCDIEAYWHRPSFERCSEIIPLNHDLALEYIFSRNHEGFTARLQLTAEWWMIKTGLLPHLAPCISLIGRLPSF
;
A
#
# COMPACT_ATOMS: atom_id res chain seq x y z
N MET A 1 15.90 -71.14 49.42
CA MET A 1 15.99 -70.89 47.97
C MET A 1 14.58 -70.50 47.51
N ALA A 2 14.19 -69.23 47.65
CA ALA A 2 14.23 -68.18 46.62
C ALA A 2 13.50 -68.66 45.33
N THR A 3 12.33 -68.16 44.94
CA THR A 3 12.10 -66.77 44.51
C THR A 3 10.62 -66.35 44.58
N GLU A 4 10.39 -65.11 45.03
CA GLU A 4 9.12 -64.38 44.99
C GLU A 4 8.64 -64.10 43.56
N SER A 5 7.32 -64.22 43.34
CA SER A 5 6.67 -63.85 42.08
C SER A 5 6.07 -62.44 42.18
N LEU A 6 6.79 -61.46 41.62
CA LEU A 6 6.28 -60.10 41.34
C LEU A 6 5.26 -60.14 40.19
N LYS A 7 3.98 -59.93 40.48
CA LYS A 7 2.97 -59.59 39.48
C LYS A 7 3.01 -58.09 39.21
N LEU A 8 3.65 -57.71 38.11
CA LEU A 8 3.61 -56.35 37.55
C LEU A 8 2.19 -56.01 37.07
N TRP A 9 1.67 -54.92 37.60
CA TRP A 9 0.38 -54.33 37.27
C TRP A 9 0.56 -53.46 36.02
N THR A 10 0.11 -53.95 34.86
CA THR A 10 0.09 -53.16 33.61
C THR A 10 -1.10 -52.21 33.66
N ARG A 11 -0.82 -50.92 33.88
CA ARG A 11 -1.79 -49.83 33.82
C ARG A 11 -1.99 -49.47 32.35
N GLU A 12 -3.05 -49.99 31.73
CA GLU A 12 -3.48 -49.55 30.40
C GLU A 12 -3.92 -48.08 30.47
N SER A 13 -3.09 -47.19 29.95
CA SER A 13 -3.48 -45.83 29.62
C SER A 13 -4.49 -45.89 28.47
N GLN A 14 -5.77 -45.78 28.78
CA GLN A 14 -6.81 -45.48 27.79
C GLN A 14 -6.57 -44.07 27.25
N THR A 15 -5.91 -43.99 26.10
CA THR A 15 -5.87 -42.78 25.29
C THR A 15 -7.27 -42.59 24.70
N LEU A 16 -8.09 -41.73 25.33
CA LEU A 16 -9.35 -41.29 24.73
C LEU A 16 -9.03 -40.59 23.41
N ALA A 17 -9.29 -41.26 22.30
CA ALA A 17 -9.30 -40.61 21.00
C ALA A 17 -10.41 -39.53 21.01
N PRO A 18 -10.10 -38.29 20.60
CA PRO A 18 -11.09 -37.22 20.54
C PRO A 18 -12.23 -37.62 19.61
N LYS A 19 -13.47 -37.30 20.01
CA LYS A 19 -14.66 -37.56 19.20
C LYS A 19 -14.52 -36.86 17.84
N PRO A 20 -14.88 -37.51 16.72
CA PRO A 20 -14.72 -36.95 15.37
C PRO A 20 -15.51 -35.65 15.13
N SER A 21 -16.45 -35.30 16.00
CA SER A 21 -17.18 -34.02 15.96
C SER A 21 -16.37 -32.84 16.52
N GLU A 22 -15.52 -33.04 17.54
CA GLU A 22 -14.71 -31.96 18.14
C GLU A 22 -13.50 -31.59 17.27
N VAL A 23 -13.00 -32.54 16.46
CA VAL A 23 -11.87 -32.29 15.54
C VAL A 23 -12.30 -31.37 14.39
N LYS A 24 -13.55 -31.46 13.91
CA LYS A 24 -14.07 -30.60 12.85
C LYS A 24 -14.33 -29.17 13.30
N GLU A 25 -14.89 -28.97 14.49
CA GLU A 25 -15.14 -27.62 15.03
C GLU A 25 -13.82 -26.89 15.35
N ALA A 26 -12.79 -27.60 15.82
CA ALA A 26 -11.47 -27.01 16.07
C ALA A 26 -10.67 -26.69 14.79
N GLU A 27 -10.96 -27.35 13.66
CA GLU A 27 -10.38 -27.02 12.35
C GLU A 27 -11.07 -25.81 11.70
N ASP A 28 -12.40 -25.74 11.77
CA ASP A 28 -13.18 -24.61 11.25
C ASP A 28 -12.97 -23.32 12.05
N ASP A 29 -12.70 -23.40 13.37
CA ASP A 29 -12.40 -22.24 14.20
C ASP A 29 -10.95 -21.74 14.03
N LYS A 30 -10.02 -22.63 13.66
CA LYS A 30 -8.66 -22.25 13.23
C LYS A 30 -8.62 -21.53 11.89
N LEU A 31 -9.62 -21.73 11.02
CA LEU A 31 -9.78 -21.00 9.76
C LEU A 31 -10.40 -19.60 9.94
N ARG A 32 -11.04 -19.31 11.08
CA ARG A 32 -11.77 -18.05 11.31
C ARG A 32 -10.94 -16.90 11.88
N LEU A 33 -9.72 -17.13 12.37
CA LEU A 33 -8.95 -16.12 13.12
C LEU A 33 -7.46 -16.02 12.75
N LYS A 34 -7.12 -16.23 11.47
CA LYS A 34 -5.89 -15.62 10.95
C LYS A 34 -6.29 -14.37 10.18
N PRO A 35 -5.98 -13.16 10.69
CA PRO A 35 -6.04 -11.98 9.83
C PRO A 35 -5.27 -12.32 8.57
N ASP A 36 -5.91 -12.09 7.43
CA ASP A 36 -5.39 -12.50 6.15
C ASP A 36 -4.03 -11.81 5.97
N LEU A 37 -2.95 -12.61 6.01
CA LEU A 37 -1.58 -12.14 5.87
C LEU A 37 -1.43 -11.29 4.61
N GLU A 38 -2.18 -11.59 3.55
CA GLU A 38 -2.20 -10.80 2.33
C GLU A 38 -2.82 -9.42 2.56
N THR A 39 -3.94 -9.37 3.28
CA THR A 39 -4.62 -8.13 3.66
C THR A 39 -3.74 -7.26 4.58
N SER A 40 -3.02 -7.86 5.55
CA SER A 40 -2.06 -7.11 6.37
C SER A 40 -0.86 -6.60 5.55
N ARG A 41 -0.34 -7.41 4.61
CA ARG A 41 0.79 -7.02 3.74
C ARG A 41 0.41 -5.88 2.81
N ARG A 42 -0.85 -5.80 2.37
CA ARG A 42 -1.35 -4.69 1.55
C ARG A 42 -1.17 -3.31 2.21
N LEU A 43 -1.13 -3.28 3.54
CA LEU A 43 -0.91 -2.08 4.37
C LEU A 43 0.50 -2.00 4.95
N ALA A 44 1.48 -2.75 4.45
CA ALA A 44 2.87 -2.66 4.92
C ALA A 44 3.45 -1.23 4.80
N TRP A 45 2.93 -0.43 3.87
CA TRP A 45 3.28 0.99 3.73
C TRP A 45 2.93 1.84 4.96
N ARG A 46 2.05 1.38 5.87
CA ARG A 46 1.73 2.12 7.10
C ARG A 46 2.95 2.33 8.00
N PHE A 47 3.97 1.48 7.89
CA PHE A 47 5.23 1.63 8.61
C PHE A 47 6.11 2.78 8.09
N LEU A 48 5.74 3.38 6.95
CA LEU A 48 6.34 4.62 6.44
C LEU A 48 5.71 5.87 7.10
N LEU A 49 4.56 5.70 7.77
CA LEU A 49 3.87 6.82 8.42
C LEU A 49 4.54 7.13 9.77
N PRO A 50 4.45 8.39 10.25
CA PRO A 50 4.91 8.74 11.60
C PRO A 50 4.22 7.92 12.71
N ASN A 51 2.97 7.54 12.49
CA ASN A 51 2.24 6.61 13.34
C ASN A 51 1.71 5.44 12.48
N PRO A 52 2.18 4.20 12.69
CA PRO A 52 1.73 3.05 11.92
C PRO A 52 0.32 2.58 12.30
N HIS A 53 -0.26 3.11 13.38
CA HIS A 53 -1.65 2.89 13.75
C HIS A 53 -2.57 3.80 12.93
N LEU A 54 -3.52 3.19 12.22
CA LEU A 54 -4.42 3.91 11.32
C LEU A 54 -5.66 4.39 12.10
N GLY A 55 -5.68 5.67 12.48
CA GLY A 55 -6.80 6.28 13.21
C GLY A 55 -8.03 6.54 12.33
N ARG A 56 -8.40 7.81 12.16
CA ARG A 56 -9.48 8.22 11.26
C ARG A 56 -8.96 8.35 9.85
N VAL A 57 -9.36 7.40 9.00
CA VAL A 57 -8.93 7.30 7.61
C VAL A 57 -10.06 7.71 6.67
N ALA A 58 -9.75 8.57 5.71
CA ALA A 58 -10.58 8.74 4.52
C ALA A 58 -9.96 8.03 3.33
N TYR A 59 -10.79 7.45 2.47
CA TYR A 59 -10.35 6.77 1.26
C TYR A 59 -11.01 7.37 0.02
N LEU A 60 -10.19 7.77 -0.96
CA LEU A 60 -10.62 8.22 -2.28
C LEU A 60 -10.04 7.25 -3.32
N GLY A 61 -10.89 6.47 -3.98
CA GLY A 61 -10.45 5.51 -4.99
C GLY A 61 -11.54 4.51 -5.37
N PRO A 62 -11.20 3.47 -6.15
CA PRO A 62 -12.11 2.39 -6.51
C PRO A 62 -12.70 1.71 -5.26
N ALA A 63 -14.02 1.49 -5.24
CA ALA A 63 -14.69 0.86 -4.09
C ALA A 63 -14.33 -0.62 -3.91
N SER A 64 -13.82 -1.27 -4.96
CA SER A 64 -13.38 -2.65 -4.99
C SER A 64 -11.85 -2.76 -4.88
N GLY A 65 -11.37 -3.95 -4.48
CA GLY A 65 -9.94 -4.25 -4.35
C GLY A 65 -9.53 -4.58 -2.93
N THR A 66 -8.27 -4.96 -2.74
CA THR A 66 -7.75 -5.37 -1.43
C THR A 66 -7.49 -4.18 -0.53
N LEU A 67 -7.10 -3.01 -1.06
CA LEU A 67 -6.84 -1.81 -0.27
C LEU A 67 -8.04 -1.34 0.58
N PRO A 68 -9.23 -1.05 0.01
CA PRO A 68 -10.38 -0.65 0.82
C PRO A 68 -10.88 -1.77 1.75
N ARG A 69 -10.59 -3.04 1.45
CA ARG A 69 -10.85 -4.15 2.38
C ARG A 69 -9.88 -4.11 3.55
N ALA A 70 -8.58 -3.98 3.29
CA ALA A 70 -7.55 -3.91 4.31
C ALA A 70 -7.74 -2.70 5.22
N LEU A 71 -8.05 -1.53 4.66
CA LEU A 71 -8.34 -0.35 5.47
C LEU A 71 -9.50 -0.59 6.44
N ARG A 72 -10.59 -1.22 6.00
CA ARG A 72 -11.72 -1.56 6.89
C ARG A 72 -11.35 -2.48 8.05
N GLU A 73 -10.34 -3.33 7.87
CA GLU A 73 -9.91 -4.29 8.87
C GLU A 73 -8.91 -3.70 9.88
N PHE A 74 -8.06 -2.76 9.45
CA PHE A 74 -6.89 -2.32 10.23
C PHE A 74 -6.93 -0.85 10.70
N CYS A 75 -7.98 -0.08 10.37
CA CYS A 75 -8.14 1.28 10.90
C CYS A 75 -9.26 1.40 11.92
N ASP A 76 -9.15 2.39 12.82
CA ASP A 76 -10.20 2.68 13.81
C ASP A 76 -11.51 3.10 13.15
N SER A 77 -11.42 3.89 12.08
CA SER A 77 -12.59 4.30 11.30
C SER A 77 -12.23 4.61 9.86
N LEU A 78 -13.06 4.12 8.93
CA LEU A 78 -12.91 4.37 7.49
C LEU A 78 -14.11 5.15 6.95
N THR A 79 -13.84 6.24 6.24
CA THR A 79 -14.84 6.95 5.42
C THR A 79 -14.45 6.93 3.95
N THR A 80 -15.25 6.27 3.12
CA THR A 80 -15.06 6.31 1.66
C THR A 80 -15.69 7.57 1.07
N ILE A 81 -14.92 8.33 0.31
CA ILE A 81 -15.36 9.58 -0.30
C ILE A 81 -15.68 9.34 -1.77
N ALA A 82 -16.92 9.59 -2.15
CA ALA A 82 -17.38 9.41 -3.52
C ALA A 82 -16.67 10.37 -4.51
N PRO A 83 -16.35 9.93 -5.73
CA PRO A 83 -15.58 10.70 -6.71
C PRO A 83 -16.28 11.99 -7.19
N ALA A 84 -17.62 12.07 -7.08
CA ALA A 84 -18.40 13.22 -7.50
C ALA A 84 -18.63 14.26 -6.39
N ARG A 85 -18.17 14.02 -5.16
CA ARG A 85 -18.39 14.96 -4.05
C ARG A 85 -17.41 16.13 -4.17
N PRO A 86 -17.88 17.37 -4.41
CA PRO A 86 -16.99 18.52 -4.48
C PRO A 86 -16.36 18.80 -3.11
N ALA A 87 -15.10 19.28 -3.12
CA ALA A 87 -14.39 19.70 -1.91
C ALA A 87 -15.11 20.85 -1.17
N VAL A 88 -16.03 21.54 -1.82
CA VAL A 88 -16.81 22.65 -1.24
C VAL A 88 -17.64 22.19 -0.03
N HIS A 89 -18.10 20.92 0.02
CA HIS A 89 -18.74 20.37 1.22
C HIS A 89 -17.76 19.99 2.34
N ALA A 90 -16.45 20.02 2.08
CA ALA A 90 -15.42 19.95 3.11
C ALA A 90 -15.09 21.32 3.70
N ALA A 91 -15.40 22.42 2.99
CA ALA A 91 -15.18 23.77 3.54
C ALA A 91 -16.08 24.07 4.75
N ASP A 92 -17.28 23.49 4.80
CA ASP A 92 -18.22 23.62 5.92
C ASP A 92 -18.00 22.59 7.05
N SER A 93 -17.08 21.65 6.88
CA SER A 93 -16.78 20.61 7.86
C SER A 93 -15.29 20.67 8.21
N ALA A 94 -14.97 21.05 9.45
CA ALA A 94 -13.59 21.13 9.92
C ALA A 94 -12.79 19.87 9.51
N PRO A 95 -11.57 20.00 8.99
CA PRO A 95 -10.83 18.86 8.47
C PRO A 95 -10.66 17.76 9.53
N VAL A 96 -11.10 16.54 9.19
CA VAL A 96 -11.45 15.52 10.19
C VAL A 96 -10.40 14.41 10.29
N PHE A 97 -9.66 14.12 9.22
CA PHE A 97 -8.95 12.85 9.10
C PHE A 97 -7.47 12.95 9.45
N ASP A 98 -6.98 11.92 10.15
CA ASP A 98 -5.56 11.72 10.48
C ASP A 98 -4.77 11.32 9.23
N LEU A 99 -5.41 10.55 8.35
CA LEU A 99 -4.85 10.00 7.14
C LEU A 99 -5.89 10.05 6.02
N VAL A 100 -5.48 10.51 4.85
CA VAL A 100 -6.27 10.35 3.62
C VAL A 100 -5.48 9.43 2.70
N VAL A 101 -6.10 8.32 2.29
CA VAL A 101 -5.55 7.39 1.31
C VAL A 101 -6.20 7.69 -0.04
N LEU A 102 -5.38 8.09 -1.00
CA LEU A 102 -5.79 8.36 -2.36
C LEU A 102 -5.26 7.28 -3.29
N HIS A 103 -6.14 6.66 -4.07
CA HIS A 103 -5.79 5.77 -5.17
C HIS A 103 -6.38 6.35 -6.46
N SER A 104 -5.60 7.19 -7.15
CA SER A 104 -6.02 7.90 -8.36
C SER A 104 -4.79 8.46 -9.09
N ARG A 105 -4.96 8.81 -10.38
CA ARG A 105 -3.96 9.62 -11.12
C ARG A 105 -4.32 11.10 -11.18
N SER A 106 -5.53 11.45 -10.79
CA SER A 106 -6.06 12.80 -10.97
C SER A 106 -5.43 13.77 -9.97
N ARG A 107 -4.82 14.84 -10.49
CA ARG A 107 -4.34 15.97 -9.66
C ARG A 107 -5.49 16.64 -8.91
N ALA A 108 -6.67 16.72 -9.53
CA ALA A 108 -7.86 17.26 -8.88
C ALA A 108 -8.30 16.39 -7.70
N ASP A 109 -8.15 15.07 -7.79
CA ASP A 109 -8.43 14.18 -6.66
C ASP A 109 -7.40 14.36 -5.54
N ALA A 110 -6.13 14.62 -5.86
CA ALA A 110 -5.09 14.93 -4.88
C ALA A 110 -5.35 16.25 -4.14
N ALA A 111 -5.73 17.30 -4.88
CA ALA A 111 -6.16 18.57 -4.28
C ALA A 111 -7.41 18.41 -3.41
N ARG A 112 -8.36 17.57 -3.82
CA ARG A 112 -9.53 17.24 -3.00
C ARG A 112 -9.15 16.42 -1.78
N ALA A 113 -8.24 15.45 -1.90
CA ALA A 113 -7.79 14.60 -0.81
C ALA A 113 -7.09 15.42 0.29
N SER A 114 -6.23 16.37 -0.09
CA SER A 114 -5.53 17.23 0.88
C SER A 114 -6.48 18.09 1.71
N ALA A 115 -7.59 18.56 1.13
CA ALA A 115 -8.59 19.36 1.83
C ALA A 115 -9.32 18.61 2.97
N PHE A 116 -9.25 17.28 3.02
CA PHE A 116 -9.85 16.47 4.09
C PHE A 116 -8.90 16.26 5.29
N LEU A 117 -7.63 16.64 5.16
CA LEU A 117 -6.62 16.43 6.21
C LEU A 117 -6.71 17.47 7.30
N ARG A 118 -6.73 17.01 8.56
CA ARG A 118 -6.50 17.89 9.71
C ARG A 118 -5.04 18.40 9.71
N PRO A 119 -4.71 19.46 10.48
CA PRO A 119 -3.32 19.84 10.72
C PRO A 119 -2.50 18.65 11.22
N ARG A 120 -1.29 18.46 10.67
CA ARG A 120 -0.43 17.27 10.89
C ARG A 120 -0.95 15.96 10.28
N GLY A 121 -2.07 15.98 9.59
CA GLY A 121 -2.60 14.83 8.85
C GLY A 121 -1.67 14.44 7.69
N VAL A 122 -1.76 13.19 7.27
CA VAL A 122 -0.91 12.62 6.22
C VAL A 122 -1.75 12.25 5.00
N LEU A 123 -1.28 12.62 3.81
CA LEU A 123 -1.76 12.08 2.54
C LEU A 123 -0.88 10.88 2.16
N TYR A 124 -1.48 9.73 1.93
CA TYR A 124 -0.86 8.60 1.24
C TYR A 124 -1.50 8.46 -0.14
N TRP A 125 -0.74 8.63 -1.21
CA TRP A 125 -1.25 8.68 -2.57
C TRP A 125 -0.62 7.60 -3.45
N GLU A 126 -1.38 6.57 -3.80
CA GLU A 126 -1.03 5.56 -4.79
C GLU A 126 -1.35 6.01 -6.23
N ILE A 127 -0.32 6.03 -7.06
CA ILE A 127 -0.38 6.30 -8.50
C ILE A 127 -0.04 5.00 -9.24
N GLU A 128 -1.06 4.37 -9.82
CA GLU A 128 -0.89 3.16 -10.63
C GLU A 128 -0.35 3.45 -12.04
N PRO A 129 0.31 2.49 -12.69
CA PRO A 129 0.81 2.62 -14.06
C PRO A 129 -0.31 2.55 -15.08
N ILE A 130 -0.17 3.26 -16.19
CA ILE A 130 -1.07 3.06 -17.33
C ILE A 130 -0.71 1.72 -18.00
N ASN A 131 -1.31 0.62 -17.55
CA ASN A 131 -1.13 -0.69 -18.19
C ASN A 131 -2.04 -0.82 -19.42
N GLY A 132 -1.43 -0.90 -20.61
CA GLY A 132 -2.02 -1.52 -21.81
C GLY A 132 -2.99 -0.68 -22.66
N LEU A 133 -3.26 -1.19 -23.88
CA LEU A 133 -4.01 -0.63 -25.02
C LEU A 133 -5.40 0.01 -24.76
N PHE A 134 -5.90 0.06 -23.53
CA PHE A 134 -7.21 0.63 -23.17
C PHE A 134 -7.25 2.16 -23.25
N LEU A 135 -6.13 2.80 -23.60
CA LEU A 135 -5.98 4.24 -23.85
C LEU A 135 -6.96 4.83 -24.88
N ARG A 136 -7.67 4.06 -25.72
CA ARG A 136 -8.56 4.69 -26.71
C ARG A 136 -9.92 5.13 -26.16
N ARG A 137 -10.39 4.57 -25.03
CA ARG A 137 -11.78 4.80 -24.58
C ARG A 137 -11.90 5.86 -23.49
N ASP A 138 -11.04 5.84 -22.47
CA ASP A 138 -11.12 6.84 -21.38
C ASP A 138 -10.48 8.19 -21.75
N ILE A 139 -9.44 8.20 -22.61
CA ILE A 139 -8.84 9.45 -23.13
C ILE A 139 -9.85 10.28 -23.95
N ARG A 140 -10.89 9.65 -24.51
CA ARG A 140 -11.91 10.39 -25.26
C ARG A 140 -12.85 11.19 -24.37
N ARG A 141 -13.00 10.83 -23.09
CA ARG A 141 -13.89 11.54 -22.16
C ARG A 141 -13.20 12.73 -21.51
N ASP A 142 -11.89 12.64 -21.28
CA ASP A 142 -11.10 13.73 -20.70
C ASP A 142 -10.46 14.63 -21.77
N ARG A 143 -11.32 15.16 -22.64
CA ARG A 143 -10.96 15.88 -23.87
C ARG A 143 -10.61 17.36 -23.66
N GLN A 144 -10.45 17.82 -22.42
CA GLN A 144 -10.05 19.19 -22.12
C GLN A 144 -8.72 19.24 -21.33
N LYS A 145 -7.64 19.38 -22.09
CA LYS A 145 -6.49 20.27 -21.78
C LYS A 145 -5.44 19.85 -20.74
N GLU A 146 -5.09 18.58 -20.60
CA GLU A 146 -3.74 18.26 -20.11
C GLU A 146 -3.00 17.40 -21.14
N ARG A 147 -1.94 17.96 -21.73
CA ARG A 147 -0.98 17.21 -22.56
C ARG A 147 -0.31 16.20 -21.63
N TRP A 148 -0.84 14.99 -21.59
CA TRP A 148 -0.35 13.88 -20.78
C TRP A 148 1.11 13.57 -21.11
N ARG A 149 2.02 14.08 -20.28
CA ARG A 149 3.37 13.55 -20.13
C ARG A 149 3.30 12.49 -19.03
N PRO A 150 4.00 11.34 -19.13
CA PRO A 150 4.14 10.44 -17.99
C PRO A 150 4.64 11.29 -16.81
N PRO A 151 3.99 11.23 -15.64
CA PRO A 151 4.38 12.07 -14.52
C PRO A 151 5.80 11.68 -14.13
N LEU A 152 6.76 12.55 -14.45
CA LEU A 152 8.03 12.56 -13.74
C LEU A 152 7.66 12.71 -12.26
N ILE A 153 8.22 11.89 -11.37
CA ILE A 153 7.94 11.93 -9.92
C ILE A 153 7.98 13.36 -9.35
N ARG A 154 8.83 14.22 -9.93
CA ARG A 154 8.94 15.65 -9.60
C ARG A 154 7.64 16.44 -9.73
N ASP A 155 6.78 16.07 -10.68
CA ASP A 155 5.55 16.81 -10.96
C ASP A 155 4.45 16.56 -9.90
N PRO A 156 4.12 15.31 -9.51
CA PRO A 156 3.31 15.05 -8.32
C PRO A 156 3.86 15.67 -7.04
N ILE A 157 5.18 15.63 -6.81
CA ILE A 157 5.80 16.26 -5.63
C ILE A 157 5.55 17.76 -5.62
N ALA A 158 5.87 18.46 -6.72
CA ALA A 158 5.69 19.91 -6.82
C ALA A 158 4.22 20.32 -6.62
N MET A 159 3.28 19.53 -7.14
CA MET A 159 1.86 19.76 -6.94
C MET A 159 1.45 19.60 -5.47
N LEU A 160 1.91 18.55 -4.77
CA LEU A 160 1.64 18.40 -3.34
C LEU A 160 2.24 19.55 -2.51
N GLN A 161 3.42 20.05 -2.89
CA GLN A 161 4.02 21.24 -2.26
C GLN A 161 3.14 22.48 -2.45
N GLN A 162 2.58 22.69 -3.65
CA GLN A 162 1.66 23.80 -3.92
C GLN A 162 0.35 23.70 -3.11
N LEU A 163 -0.07 22.49 -2.76
CA LEU A 163 -1.20 22.25 -1.85
C LEU A 163 -0.84 22.43 -0.36
N GLY A 164 0.39 22.84 -0.06
CA GLY A 164 0.86 23.09 1.31
C GLY A 164 1.31 21.85 2.06
N LEU A 165 1.46 20.69 1.40
CA LEU A 165 2.06 19.52 2.03
C LEU A 165 3.59 19.67 2.10
N CYS A 166 4.17 19.21 3.20
CA CYS A 166 5.61 19.14 3.46
C CYS A 166 6.06 17.70 3.69
N ASP A 167 7.37 17.50 3.88
CA ASP A 167 8.00 16.20 4.13
C ASP A 167 7.60 15.13 3.10
N ILE A 168 7.62 15.52 1.81
CA ILE A 168 7.10 14.67 0.75
C ILE A 168 8.14 13.63 0.33
N GLU A 169 7.77 12.36 0.47
CA GLU A 169 8.58 11.21 0.09
C GLU A 169 7.86 10.36 -0.94
N ALA A 170 8.57 9.91 -1.97
CA ALA A 170 8.05 9.02 -2.99
C ALA A 170 8.66 7.63 -2.84
N TYR A 171 7.84 6.61 -3.11
CA TYR A 171 8.20 5.20 -2.97
C TYR A 171 7.73 4.40 -4.18
N TRP A 172 8.55 3.47 -4.65
CA TRP A 172 8.17 2.47 -5.62
C TRP A 172 7.80 1.16 -4.91
N HIS A 173 6.62 0.64 -5.24
CA HIS A 173 6.10 -0.64 -4.75
C HIS A 173 6.33 -1.70 -5.82
N ARG A 174 7.26 -2.63 -5.57
CA ARG A 174 7.62 -3.70 -6.51
C ARG A 174 7.01 -5.04 -6.09
N PRO A 175 6.46 -5.84 -7.02
CA PRO A 175 6.19 -5.52 -8.43
C PRO A 175 4.93 -4.66 -8.65
N SER A 176 4.01 -4.66 -7.67
CA SER A 176 2.79 -3.86 -7.68
C SER A 176 2.32 -3.57 -6.25
N PHE A 177 1.34 -2.68 -6.06
CA PHE A 177 0.74 -2.46 -4.74
C PHE A 177 0.10 -3.71 -4.14
N GLU A 178 -0.57 -4.51 -4.97
CA GLU A 178 -1.30 -5.72 -4.56
C GLU A 178 -0.38 -6.87 -4.14
N ARG A 179 0.78 -6.99 -4.79
CA ARG A 179 1.75 -8.08 -4.54
C ARG A 179 3.07 -7.56 -4.02
N CYS A 180 3.05 -6.42 -3.33
CA CYS A 180 4.26 -5.69 -2.95
C CYS A 180 5.19 -6.58 -2.11
N SER A 181 6.38 -6.86 -2.64
CA SER A 181 7.46 -7.54 -1.94
C SER A 181 8.49 -6.56 -1.42
N GLU A 182 8.65 -5.40 -2.07
CA GLU A 182 9.66 -4.40 -1.75
C GLU A 182 9.09 -2.98 -1.91
N ILE A 183 9.38 -2.12 -0.93
CA ILE A 183 9.06 -0.69 -0.96
C ILE A 183 10.38 0.08 -1.03
N ILE A 184 10.55 0.86 -2.08
CA ILE A 184 11.83 1.43 -2.48
C ILE A 184 11.73 2.96 -2.44
N PRO A 185 12.48 3.68 -1.60
CA PRO A 185 12.43 5.13 -1.59
C PRO A 185 13.04 5.71 -2.87
N LEU A 186 12.28 6.57 -3.55
CA LEU A 186 12.66 7.18 -4.83
C LEU A 186 13.39 8.52 -4.65
N ASN A 187 13.35 9.10 -3.45
CA ASN A 187 14.03 10.34 -3.12
C ASN A 187 15.50 10.13 -2.66
N HIS A 188 15.97 8.87 -2.61
CA HIS A 188 17.29 8.51 -2.12
C HIS A 188 18.08 7.76 -3.19
N ASP A 189 19.04 8.46 -3.81
CA ASP A 189 19.86 7.91 -4.90
C ASP A 189 20.60 6.62 -4.50
N LEU A 190 21.13 6.57 -3.27
CA LEU A 190 21.84 5.38 -2.76
C LEU A 190 20.94 4.14 -2.64
N ALA A 191 19.65 4.32 -2.33
CA ALA A 191 18.71 3.19 -2.25
C ALA A 191 18.46 2.59 -3.63
N LEU A 192 18.31 3.46 -4.63
CA LEU A 192 18.19 3.05 -6.02
C LEU A 192 19.46 2.34 -6.51
N GLU A 193 20.63 2.94 -6.28
CA GLU A 193 21.92 2.35 -6.63
C GLU A 193 22.09 0.94 -6.02
N TYR A 194 21.78 0.78 -4.73
CA TYR A 194 21.83 -0.52 -4.06
C TYR A 194 20.91 -1.55 -4.74
N ILE A 195 19.66 -1.18 -5.03
CA ILE A 195 18.67 -2.09 -5.62
C ILE A 195 19.07 -2.52 -7.04
N PHE A 196 19.58 -1.58 -7.83
CA PHE A 196 20.12 -1.90 -9.13
C PHE A 196 21.32 -2.85 -8.96
N SER A 197 22.26 -2.52 -8.07
CA SER A 197 23.47 -3.33 -7.83
C SER A 197 23.20 -4.78 -7.40
N ARG A 198 22.08 -5.03 -6.69
CA ARG A 198 21.74 -6.34 -6.12
C ARG A 198 21.24 -7.35 -7.15
N ASN A 199 20.73 -6.91 -8.31
CA ASN A 199 20.13 -7.81 -9.31
C ASN A 199 21.13 -8.29 -10.39
N HIS A 200 22.45 -8.29 -10.11
CA HIS A 200 23.49 -8.55 -11.12
C HIS A 200 24.21 -9.90 -11.04
N GLU A 201 23.47 -10.99 -10.90
CA GLU A 201 24.01 -12.31 -11.26
C GLU A 201 23.77 -12.58 -12.76
N GLY A 202 24.59 -11.98 -13.62
CA GLY A 202 24.58 -12.25 -15.08
C GLY A 202 25.21 -11.15 -15.96
N PHE A 203 25.85 -11.55 -17.06
CA PHE A 203 26.52 -10.64 -18.03
C PHE A 203 25.55 -9.64 -18.68
N THR A 204 24.28 -9.99 -18.84
CA THR A 204 23.19 -9.12 -19.33
C THR A 204 22.79 -8.03 -18.34
N ALA A 205 23.05 -8.23 -17.04
CA ALA A 205 22.67 -7.31 -15.98
C ALA A 205 23.65 -6.12 -15.86
N ARG A 206 24.90 -6.27 -16.30
CA ARG A 206 25.88 -5.16 -16.35
C ARG A 206 25.57 -4.14 -17.45
N LEU A 207 24.95 -4.56 -18.56
CA LEU A 207 24.47 -3.65 -19.60
C LEU A 207 23.22 -2.88 -19.17
N GLN A 208 22.42 -3.43 -18.24
CA GLN A 208 21.27 -2.75 -17.67
C GLN A 208 21.65 -1.57 -16.77
N LEU A 209 22.79 -1.61 -16.05
CA LEU A 209 23.23 -0.49 -15.21
C LEU A 209 23.41 0.83 -15.96
N THR A 210 24.02 0.78 -17.14
CA THR A 210 24.23 1.99 -17.96
C THR A 210 22.91 2.50 -18.51
N ALA A 211 21.98 1.60 -18.87
CA ALA A 211 20.66 1.95 -19.34
C ALA A 211 19.78 2.51 -18.21
N GLU A 212 19.77 1.89 -17.02
CA GLU A 212 18.94 2.25 -15.87
C GLU A 212 19.36 3.59 -15.26
N TRP A 213 20.66 3.84 -15.17
CA TRP A 213 21.16 5.15 -14.74
C TRP A 213 20.86 6.25 -15.78
N TRP A 214 20.96 5.92 -17.07
CA TRP A 214 20.44 6.78 -18.14
C TRP A 214 18.91 6.95 -18.07
N MET A 215 18.13 5.98 -17.59
CA MET A 215 16.67 6.07 -17.47
C MET A 215 16.22 6.94 -16.28
N ILE A 216 16.98 6.96 -15.19
CA ILE A 216 16.81 7.94 -14.11
C ILE A 216 17.06 9.36 -14.65
N LYS A 217 18.12 9.54 -15.46
CA LYS A 217 18.45 10.84 -16.07
C LYS A 217 17.52 11.27 -17.20
N THR A 218 16.98 10.34 -17.99
CA THR A 218 16.12 10.63 -19.16
C THR A 218 14.63 10.66 -18.80
N GLY A 219 14.25 10.36 -17.55
CA GLY A 219 12.86 10.39 -17.11
C GLY A 219 12.02 9.18 -17.57
N LEU A 220 12.66 8.07 -17.92
CA LEU A 220 12.02 6.81 -18.33
C LEU A 220 11.71 5.89 -17.14
N LEU A 221 12.14 6.24 -15.92
CA LEU A 221 11.79 5.56 -14.68
C LEU A 221 10.28 5.25 -14.51
N PRO A 222 9.32 6.12 -14.92
CA PRO A 222 7.89 5.83 -14.82
C PRO A 222 7.42 4.62 -15.63
N HIS A 223 8.21 4.15 -16.60
CA HIS A 223 7.91 2.93 -17.36
C HIS A 223 8.38 1.64 -16.67
N LEU A 224 9.32 1.74 -15.71
CA LEU A 224 9.90 0.61 -14.98
C LEU A 224 9.44 0.53 -13.52
N ALA A 225 9.03 1.66 -12.95
CA ALA A 225 8.43 1.77 -11.62
C ALA A 225 6.93 2.02 -11.75
N PRO A 226 6.12 1.00 -12.09
CA PRO A 226 4.72 1.19 -12.39
C PRO A 226 3.90 1.76 -11.23
N CYS A 227 4.18 1.31 -10.01
CA CYS A 227 3.35 1.55 -8.84
C CYS A 227 4.09 2.47 -7.87
N ILE A 228 3.79 3.77 -7.95
CA ILE A 228 4.47 4.79 -7.14
C ILE A 228 3.50 5.32 -6.11
N SER A 229 3.91 5.37 -4.84
CA SER A 229 3.18 6.11 -3.82
C SER A 229 3.91 7.37 -3.41
N LEU A 230 3.17 8.43 -3.09
CA LEU A 230 3.69 9.60 -2.38
C LEU A 230 3.12 9.66 -0.98
N ILE A 231 3.94 10.06 -0.03
CA ILE A 231 3.53 10.42 1.33
C ILE A 231 3.84 11.90 1.51
N GLY A 232 2.89 12.67 2.03
CA GLY A 232 3.12 14.07 2.39
C GLY A 232 2.31 14.44 3.62
N ARG A 233 2.77 15.43 4.39
CA ARG A 233 2.13 15.84 5.64
C ARG A 233 1.64 17.27 5.55
N LEU A 234 0.48 17.56 6.13
CA LEU A 234 0.05 18.94 6.35
C LEU A 234 0.80 19.53 7.56
N PRO A 235 1.33 20.76 7.50
CA PRO A 235 2.03 21.36 8.64
C PRO A 235 1.10 21.56 9.86
N SER A 236 1.71 21.72 11.04
CA SER A 236 1.03 22.28 12.21
C SER A 236 1.07 23.80 12.12
N PHE A 237 -0.09 24.45 12.01
CA PHE A 237 -0.22 25.89 12.19
C PHE A 237 -0.43 26.22 13.67
#